data_AF-Q5KF09-F1
#
_entry.id   AF-Q5KF09-F1
#
_cell.length_a   1.000
_cell.length_b   1.000
_cell.length_c   1.000
_cell.angle_alpha   90.00
_cell.angle_beta   90.00
_cell.angle_gamma   90.00
#
_symmetry.space_group_name_H-M   'P 1'
#
loop_
_entity.id
_entity.type
_entity.pdbx_description
1 polymer ?
#
loop_
_entity_poly.entity_id
_entity_poly.type
_entity_poly.pdbx_seq_one_letter_code
_entity_poly.pdbx_strand_id
1 'polypeptide(L)'
;MKAPISSSTQDDMKVYYNETLKGGFRGALLAAAITGTSYFVLTKRSPTFRSLPLPAKAFGGVVISIPCMFISAERAGLAYERAQWSGVGQKEIERNIERQSERWGKMTQMEKAKNWVGNHKYSLISAAWVGSLGLAFGIVARNPYQTTAQKVVQARMWAQGLTVGLLVGGALLAGANSNPPDEFSQKKEGDHSWRDILELDEHLTQEERAQLHGNADPKKLKEIHEAALKRKAAVGKV
;
A
#
# COMPACT_ATOMS: atom_id res chain seq x y z
N MET A 1 21.63 -7.48 27.25
CA MET A 1 21.34 -8.93 27.26
C MET A 1 20.13 -9.15 26.36
N LYS A 2 20.31 -9.73 25.16
CA LYS A 2 19.25 -9.91 24.15
C LYS A 2 18.48 -11.20 24.51
N ALA A 3 17.18 -11.10 24.78
CA ALA A 3 16.38 -12.28 25.14
C ALA A 3 16.45 -13.35 24.03
N PRO A 4 16.61 -14.64 24.37
CA PRO A 4 16.65 -15.70 23.37
C PRO A 4 15.27 -15.81 22.70
N ILE A 5 15.25 -15.59 21.39
CA ILE A 5 14.06 -15.76 20.55
C ILE A 5 13.67 -17.25 20.60
N SER A 6 12.42 -17.56 20.96
CA SER A 6 11.94 -18.95 21.04
C SER A 6 12.07 -19.67 19.70
N SER A 7 12.22 -21.00 19.74
CA SER A 7 12.37 -21.83 18.52
C SER A 7 11.22 -21.62 17.53
N SER A 8 9.99 -21.47 18.03
CA SER A 8 8.81 -21.15 17.22
C SER A 8 8.96 -19.87 16.41
N THR A 9 9.43 -18.79 17.04
CA THR A 9 9.62 -17.50 16.36
C THR A 9 10.77 -17.57 15.34
N GLN A 10 11.80 -18.39 15.58
CA GLN A 10 12.85 -18.63 14.59
C GLN A 10 12.34 -19.36 13.37
N ASP A 11 11.44 -20.31 13.55
CA ASP A 11 10.85 -21.06 12.44
C ASP A 11 9.85 -20.20 11.65
N ASP A 12 9.03 -19.39 12.33
CA ASP A 12 8.14 -18.40 11.69
C ASP A 12 8.92 -17.39 10.83
N MET A 13 10.07 -16.91 11.32
CA MET A 13 10.94 -16.01 10.56
C MET A 13 11.51 -16.67 9.30
N LYS A 14 11.89 -17.96 9.36
CA LYS A 14 12.37 -18.69 8.18
C LYS A 14 11.27 -18.86 7.13
N VAL A 15 10.05 -19.18 7.57
CA VAL A 15 8.90 -19.33 6.66
C VAL A 15 8.55 -17.99 6.02
N TYR A 16 8.46 -16.92 6.81
CA TYR A 16 8.28 -15.55 6.30
C TYR A 16 9.34 -15.17 5.26
N TYR A 17 10.61 -15.44 5.57
CA TYR A 17 11.72 -15.16 4.67
C TYR A 17 11.61 -15.96 3.36
N ASN A 18 11.26 -17.24 3.44
CA ASN A 18 11.07 -18.09 2.27
C ASN A 18 9.91 -17.61 1.38
N GLU A 19 8.77 -17.22 1.97
CA GLU A 19 7.64 -16.67 1.20
C GLU A 19 7.98 -15.34 0.55
N THR A 20 8.70 -14.46 1.26
CA THR A 20 9.20 -13.19 0.72
C THR A 20 10.15 -13.43 -0.46
N LEU A 21 11.07 -14.40 -0.35
CA LEU A 21 11.98 -14.79 -1.42
C LEU A 21 11.23 -15.35 -2.64
N LYS A 22 10.24 -16.22 -2.44
CA LYS A 22 9.39 -16.72 -3.53
C LYS A 22 8.67 -15.57 -4.24
N GLY A 23 8.16 -14.59 -3.48
CA GLY A 23 7.58 -13.36 -4.00
C GLY A 23 8.57 -12.56 -4.84
N GLY A 24 9.78 -12.35 -4.33
CA GLY A 24 10.86 -11.66 -5.04
C GLY A 24 11.25 -12.36 -6.34
N PHE A 25 11.35 -13.70 -6.34
CA PHE A 25 11.66 -14.48 -7.53
C PHE A 25 10.55 -14.37 -8.60
N ARG A 26 9.27 -14.43 -8.20
CA ARG A 26 8.14 -14.17 -9.10
C ARG A 26 8.22 -12.76 -9.70
N GLY A 27 8.56 -11.77 -8.89
CA GLY A 27 8.79 -10.40 -9.35
C GLY A 27 9.96 -10.26 -10.32
N ALA A 28 11.04 -11.00 -10.09
CA ALA A 28 12.21 -11.04 -10.98
C ALA A 28 11.88 -11.68 -12.33
N LEU A 29 11.07 -12.75 -12.34
CA LEU A 29 10.60 -13.36 -13.59
C LEU A 29 9.69 -12.41 -14.37
N LEU A 30 8.78 -11.71 -13.68
CA LEU A 30 7.94 -10.69 -14.29
C LEU A 30 8.79 -9.56 -14.89
N ALA A 31 9.79 -9.07 -14.15
CA ALA A 31 10.73 -8.08 -14.63
C ALA A 31 11.50 -8.56 -15.86
N ALA A 32 12.02 -9.78 -15.84
CA ALA A 32 12.75 -10.35 -16.97
C ALA A 32 11.86 -10.43 -18.22
N ALA A 33 10.58 -10.79 -18.07
CA ALA A 33 9.61 -10.79 -19.16
C ALA A 33 9.39 -9.37 -19.71
N ILE A 34 9.16 -8.37 -18.84
CA ILE A 34 8.92 -6.98 -19.25
C ILE A 34 10.17 -6.38 -19.91
N THR A 35 11.33 -6.50 -19.28
CA THR A 35 12.60 -5.96 -19.79
C THR A 35 13.02 -6.68 -21.07
N GLY A 36 12.90 -8.00 -21.14
CA GLY A 36 13.26 -8.79 -22.32
C GLY A 36 12.39 -8.45 -23.53
N THR A 37 11.06 -8.41 -23.35
CA THR A 37 10.13 -8.01 -24.42
C THR A 37 10.34 -6.57 -24.86
N SER A 38 10.54 -5.65 -23.91
CA SER A 38 10.84 -4.24 -24.20
C SER A 38 12.14 -4.11 -24.99
N TYR A 39 13.20 -4.81 -24.58
CA TYR A 39 14.48 -4.82 -25.27
C TYR A 39 14.34 -5.33 -26.70
N PHE A 40 13.63 -6.44 -26.91
CA PHE A 40 13.38 -7.00 -28.24
C PHE A 40 12.60 -6.03 -29.15
N VAL A 41 11.52 -5.43 -28.65
CA VAL A 41 10.71 -4.49 -29.44
C VAL A 41 11.49 -3.21 -29.76
N LEU A 42 12.20 -2.65 -28.77
CA LEU A 42 12.98 -1.41 -28.92
C LEU A 42 14.16 -1.58 -29.86
N THR A 43 14.90 -2.68 -29.78
CA THR A 43 16.00 -2.96 -30.72
C THR A 43 15.47 -3.12 -32.15
N LYS A 44 14.32 -3.77 -32.34
CA LYS A 44 13.72 -3.94 -33.67
C LYS A 44 13.22 -2.61 -34.26
N ARG A 45 12.44 -1.84 -33.50
CA ARG A 45 11.74 -0.64 -34.01
C ARG A 45 12.53 0.67 -33.95
N SER A 46 13.47 0.84 -33.01
CA SER A 46 14.11 2.13 -32.75
C SER A 46 15.61 2.12 -33.10
N PRO A 47 16.03 2.83 -34.17
CA PRO A 47 17.45 3.01 -34.50
C PRO A 47 18.22 3.68 -33.35
N THR A 48 17.59 4.64 -32.67
CA THR A 48 18.15 5.35 -31.51
C THR A 48 18.49 4.41 -30.35
N PHE A 49 17.64 3.40 -30.11
CA PHE A 49 17.90 2.42 -29.05
C PHE A 49 19.07 1.49 -29.40
N ARG A 50 19.29 1.19 -30.69
CA ARG A 50 20.43 0.38 -31.12
C ARG A 50 21.76 1.10 -30.85
N SER A 51 21.82 2.41 -31.13
CA SER A 51 23.00 3.25 -30.91
C SER A 51 23.28 3.59 -29.44
N LEU A 52 22.38 3.25 -28.50
CA LEU A 52 22.60 3.52 -27.08
C LEU A 52 23.79 2.70 -26.53
N PRO A 53 24.65 3.31 -25.69
CA PRO A 53 25.76 2.60 -25.07
C PRO A 53 25.24 1.55 -24.08
N LEU A 54 26.02 0.48 -23.87
CA LEU A 54 25.63 -0.65 -23.02
C LEU A 54 25.21 -0.24 -21.60
N PRO A 55 25.89 0.70 -20.91
CA PRO A 55 25.47 1.13 -19.57
C PRO A 55 24.06 1.73 -19.54
N ALA A 56 23.67 2.49 -20.57
CA ALA A 56 22.33 3.08 -20.65
C ALA A 56 21.24 2.01 -20.83
N LYS A 57 21.54 0.96 -21.60
CA LYS A 57 20.65 -0.20 -21.78
C LYS A 57 20.49 -0.98 -20.48
N ALA A 58 21.60 -1.25 -19.79
CA ALA A 58 21.61 -1.95 -18.51
C ALA A 58 20.84 -1.17 -17.43
N PHE A 59 21.04 0.15 -17.35
CA PHE A 59 20.32 1.01 -16.42
C PHE A 59 18.80 0.92 -16.62
N GLY A 60 18.31 0.96 -17.86
CA GLY A 60 16.88 0.80 -18.15
C GLY A 60 16.32 -0.55 -17.67
N GLY A 61 17.09 -1.62 -17.79
CA GLY A 61 16.70 -2.93 -17.25
C GLY A 61 16.65 -2.96 -15.72
N VAL A 62 17.63 -2.37 -15.05
CA VAL A 62 17.72 -2.31 -13.59
C VAL A 62 16.56 -1.49 -12.99
N VAL A 63 16.23 -0.35 -13.59
CA VAL A 63 15.13 0.53 -13.15
C VAL A 63 13.77 -0.19 -13.15
N ILE A 64 13.56 -1.15 -14.06
CA ILE A 64 12.34 -1.96 -14.09
C ILE A 64 12.46 -3.15 -13.13
N SER A 65 13.62 -3.80 -13.11
CA SER A 65 13.79 -5.08 -12.41
C SER A 65 13.77 -4.96 -10.89
N ILE A 66 14.46 -3.95 -10.33
CA ILE A 66 14.53 -3.77 -8.88
C ILE A 66 13.14 -3.52 -8.28
N PRO A 67 12.35 -2.53 -8.74
CA PRO A 67 11.03 -2.28 -8.15
C PRO A 67 10.08 -3.48 -8.29
N CYS A 68 10.06 -4.16 -9.44
CA CYS A 68 9.23 -5.35 -9.63
C CYS A 68 9.57 -6.48 -8.65
N MET A 69 10.86 -6.71 -8.39
CA MET A 69 11.34 -7.69 -7.42
C MET A 69 10.91 -7.30 -5.99
N PHE A 70 11.18 -6.07 -5.57
CA PHE A 70 10.88 -5.60 -4.22
C PHE A 70 9.37 -5.55 -3.92
N ILE A 71 8.57 -4.98 -4.83
CA ILE A 71 7.11 -4.91 -4.65
C ILE A 71 6.51 -6.31 -4.56
N SER A 72 6.99 -7.27 -5.36
CA SER A 72 6.47 -8.65 -5.32
C SER A 72 6.90 -9.39 -4.06
N ALA A 73 8.11 -9.15 -3.56
CA ALA A 73 8.59 -9.69 -2.30
C ALA A 73 7.76 -9.16 -1.13
N GLU A 74 7.55 -7.84 -1.06
CA GLU A 74 6.75 -7.20 -0.02
C GLU A 74 5.29 -7.68 -0.04
N ARG A 75 4.68 -7.79 -1.22
CA ARG A 75 3.32 -8.34 -1.35
C ARG A 75 3.21 -9.79 -0.86
N ALA A 76 4.25 -10.60 -1.06
CA ALA A 76 4.26 -11.97 -0.55
C ALA A 76 4.42 -12.03 0.97
N GLY A 77 5.29 -11.19 1.54
CA GLY A 77 5.43 -11.05 2.99
C GLY A 77 4.12 -10.61 3.66
N LEU A 78 3.48 -9.57 3.13
CA LEU A 78 2.18 -9.08 3.61
C LEU A 78 1.06 -10.13 3.45
N ALA A 79 1.12 -10.96 2.40
CA ALA A 79 0.16 -12.03 2.22
C ALA A 79 0.33 -13.14 3.27
N TYR A 80 1.57 -13.48 3.62
CA TYR A 80 1.87 -14.43 4.70
C TYR A 80 1.39 -13.90 6.06
N GLU A 81 1.73 -12.65 6.40
CA GLU A 81 1.28 -12.02 7.65
C GLU A 81 -0.25 -12.02 7.76
N ARG A 82 -0.94 -11.66 6.66
CA ARG A 82 -2.41 -11.66 6.61
C ARG A 82 -2.99 -13.06 6.77
N ALA A 83 -2.32 -14.11 6.27
CA ALA A 83 -2.78 -15.48 6.41
C ALA A 83 -2.68 -15.99 7.85
N GLN A 84 -1.79 -15.41 8.66
CA GLN A 84 -1.62 -15.77 10.07
C GLN A 84 -2.58 -15.03 11.00
N TRP A 85 -3.31 -14.02 10.51
CA TRP A 85 -4.30 -13.31 11.31
C TRP A 85 -5.48 -14.23 11.64
N SER A 86 -5.61 -14.58 12.93
CA SER A 86 -6.71 -15.39 13.47
C SER A 86 -7.50 -14.65 14.55
N GLY A 87 -8.76 -15.02 14.76
CA GLY A 87 -9.59 -14.51 15.86
C GLY A 87 -10.22 -13.14 15.57
N VAL A 88 -10.23 -12.25 16.56
CA VAL A 88 -10.95 -10.96 16.50
C VAL A 88 -10.47 -10.03 15.38
N GLY A 89 -9.17 -10.05 15.04
CA GLY A 89 -8.63 -9.23 13.96
C GLY A 89 -9.11 -9.65 12.57
N GLN A 90 -9.25 -10.96 12.33
CA GLN A 90 -9.78 -11.49 11.07
C GLN A 90 -11.28 -11.14 10.92
N LYS A 91 -12.05 -11.30 12.00
CA LYS A 91 -13.48 -10.94 12.04
C LYS A 91 -13.71 -9.47 11.73
N GLU A 92 -12.87 -8.56 12.23
CA GLU A 92 -13.02 -7.13 11.94
C GLU A 92 -12.72 -6.80 10.46
N ILE A 93 -11.76 -7.50 9.85
CA ILE A 93 -11.46 -7.33 8.43
C ILE A 93 -12.63 -7.78 7.57
N GLU A 94 -13.18 -8.96 7.86
CA GLU A 94 -14.36 -9.49 7.16
C GLU A 94 -15.57 -8.56 7.31
N ARG A 95 -15.85 -8.09 8.53
CA ARG A 95 -16.91 -7.12 8.81
C ARG A 95 -16.68 -5.78 8.09
N ASN A 96 -15.44 -5.33 7.94
CA ASN A 96 -15.12 -4.13 7.17
C ASN A 96 -15.32 -4.34 5.67
N ILE A 97 -14.92 -5.50 5.14
CA ILE A 97 -15.15 -5.87 3.74
C ILE A 97 -16.65 -5.92 3.45
N GLU A 98 -17.43 -6.53 4.34
CA GLU A 98 -18.89 -6.59 4.22
C GLU A 98 -19.52 -5.19 4.25
N ARG A 99 -19.18 -4.36 5.25
CA ARG A 99 -19.61 -2.95 5.32
C ARG A 99 -19.26 -2.17 4.05
N GLN A 100 -18.05 -2.38 3.50
CA GLN A 100 -17.64 -1.74 2.25
C GLN A 100 -18.46 -2.25 1.06
N SER A 101 -18.75 -3.56 0.99
CA SER A 101 -19.54 -4.16 -0.08
C SER A 101 -21.00 -3.68 -0.06
N GLU A 102 -21.60 -3.55 1.11
CA GLU A 102 -22.96 -3.01 1.28
C GLU A 102 -23.01 -1.54 0.88
N ARG A 103 -22.04 -0.74 1.34
CA ARG A 103 -21.90 0.67 0.95
C ARG A 103 -21.73 0.78 -0.56
N TRP A 104 -20.88 -0.04 -1.16
CA TRP A 104 -20.68 -0.10 -2.60
C TRP A 104 -21.97 -0.48 -3.33
N GLY A 105 -22.74 -1.44 -2.83
CA GLY A 105 -24.04 -1.83 -3.40
C GLY A 105 -25.04 -0.67 -3.45
N LYS A 106 -25.01 0.22 -2.45
CA LYS A 106 -25.90 1.38 -2.31
C LYS A 106 -25.44 2.62 -3.11
N MET A 107 -24.19 2.65 -3.57
CA MET A 107 -23.62 3.78 -4.31
C MET A 107 -24.06 3.83 -5.78
N THR A 108 -24.28 5.04 -6.27
CA THR A 108 -24.45 5.34 -7.71
C THR A 108 -23.15 5.10 -8.49
N GLN A 109 -23.24 4.97 -9.81
CA GLN A 109 -22.06 4.70 -10.67
C GLN A 109 -20.98 5.80 -10.57
N MET A 110 -21.39 7.05 -10.41
CA MET A 110 -20.45 8.17 -10.24
C MET A 110 -19.75 8.12 -8.87
N GLU A 111 -20.48 7.79 -7.81
CA GLU A 111 -19.92 7.63 -6.47
C GLU A 111 -18.95 6.44 -6.41
N LYS A 112 -19.27 5.33 -7.07
CA LYS A 112 -18.37 4.18 -7.24
C LYS A 112 -17.06 4.58 -7.91
N ALA A 113 -17.13 5.34 -9.01
CA ALA A 113 -15.94 5.83 -9.70
C ALA A 113 -15.10 6.73 -8.79
N LYS A 114 -15.72 7.69 -8.09
CA LYS A 114 -15.03 8.58 -7.14
C LYS A 114 -14.39 7.79 -5.98
N ASN A 115 -15.12 6.84 -5.40
CA ASN A 115 -14.63 5.98 -4.33
C ASN A 115 -13.42 5.13 -4.79
N TRP A 116 -13.50 4.55 -5.98
CA TRP A 116 -12.41 3.77 -6.56
C TRP A 116 -11.15 4.61 -6.78
N VAL A 117 -11.31 5.82 -7.33
CA VAL A 117 -10.21 6.79 -7.50
C VAL A 117 -9.61 7.19 -6.15
N GLY A 118 -10.44 7.42 -5.13
CA GLY A 118 -9.99 7.71 -3.77
C GLY A 118 -9.15 6.58 -3.15
N ASN A 119 -9.60 5.32 -3.30
CA ASN A 119 -8.91 4.15 -2.77
C ASN A 119 -7.59 3.87 -3.50
N HIS A 120 -7.50 4.19 -4.80
CA HIS A 120 -6.32 3.93 -5.63
C HIS A 120 -5.50 5.19 -5.93
N LYS A 121 -5.69 6.28 -5.18
CA LYS A 121 -5.07 7.59 -5.43
C LYS A 121 -3.56 7.52 -5.66
N TYR A 122 -2.82 6.79 -4.82
CA TYR A 122 -1.37 6.67 -4.95
C TYR A 122 -0.96 5.87 -6.19
N SER A 123 -1.70 4.80 -6.51
CA SER A 123 -1.48 4.03 -7.73
C SER A 123 -1.75 4.89 -8.97
N LEU A 124 -2.83 5.68 -8.95
CA LEU A 124 -3.16 6.60 -10.05
C LEU A 124 -2.10 7.70 -10.22
N ILE A 125 -1.63 8.29 -9.12
CA ILE A 125 -0.54 9.28 -9.14
C ILE A 125 0.72 8.66 -9.75
N SER A 126 1.10 7.44 -9.35
CA SER A 126 2.26 6.75 -9.93
C SER A 126 2.07 6.41 -11.42
N ALA A 127 0.88 5.97 -11.82
CA ALA A 127 0.57 5.64 -13.21
C ALA A 127 0.56 6.90 -14.08
N ALA A 128 -0.01 8.00 -13.58
CA ALA A 128 0.00 9.30 -14.24
C ALA A 128 1.42 9.83 -14.38
N TRP A 129 2.28 9.66 -13.37
CA TRP A 129 3.69 10.03 -13.45
C TRP A 129 4.42 9.26 -14.55
N VAL A 130 4.35 7.92 -14.54
CA VAL A 130 4.98 7.09 -15.57
C VAL A 130 4.42 7.40 -16.95
N GLY A 131 3.11 7.57 -17.06
CA GLY A 131 2.43 7.95 -18.30
C GLY A 131 2.90 9.30 -18.83
N SER A 132 3.04 10.30 -17.96
CA SER A 132 3.52 11.63 -18.32
C SER A 132 4.96 11.62 -18.84
N LEU A 133 5.84 10.82 -18.21
CA LEU A 133 7.21 10.63 -18.68
C LEU A 133 7.24 9.93 -20.04
N GLY A 134 6.41 8.90 -20.23
CA GLY A 134 6.29 8.21 -21.51
C GLY A 134 5.81 9.13 -22.63
N LEU A 135 4.81 9.96 -22.35
CA LEU A 135 4.26 10.92 -23.30
C LEU A 135 5.28 12.01 -23.65
N ALA A 136 5.92 12.62 -22.64
CA ALA A 136 6.98 13.61 -22.85
C ALA A 136 8.14 13.03 -23.67
N PHE A 137 8.58 11.80 -23.35
CA PHE A 137 9.61 11.10 -24.12
C PHE A 137 9.16 10.87 -25.57
N GLY A 138 7.92 10.43 -25.80
CA GLY A 138 7.37 10.24 -27.14
C GLY A 138 7.38 11.52 -27.98
N ILE A 139 7.00 12.64 -27.37
CA ILE A 139 7.01 13.97 -28.01
C ILE A 139 8.44 14.39 -28.37
N VAL A 140 9.37 14.33 -27.41
CA VAL A 140 10.77 14.76 -27.61
C VAL A 140 11.51 13.84 -28.59
N ALA A 141 11.26 12.52 -28.52
CA ALA A 141 11.90 11.54 -29.39
C ALA A 141 11.47 11.69 -30.86
N ARG A 142 10.19 12.04 -31.11
CA ARG A 142 9.62 12.15 -32.46
C ARG A 142 10.04 13.42 -33.22
N ASN A 143 10.55 14.45 -32.53
CA ASN A 143 10.95 15.69 -33.20
C ASN A 143 12.27 15.51 -34.00
N PRO A 144 12.25 15.59 -35.36
CA PRO A 144 13.44 15.39 -36.18
C PRO A 144 14.31 16.66 -36.30
N TYR A 145 13.80 17.83 -35.94
CA TYR A 145 14.47 19.13 -36.15
C TYR A 145 15.40 19.54 -35.00
N GLN A 146 15.63 18.67 -34.00
CA GLN A 146 16.46 18.97 -32.84
C GLN A 146 17.69 18.06 -32.77
N THR A 147 18.83 18.65 -32.40
CA THR A 147 20.05 17.90 -32.11
C THR A 147 19.93 17.11 -30.80
N THR A 148 20.73 16.05 -30.65
CA THR A 148 20.73 15.23 -29.42
C THR A 148 21.02 16.05 -28.17
N ALA A 149 21.91 17.04 -28.25
CA ALA A 149 22.22 17.94 -27.15
C ALA A 149 21.00 18.78 -26.72
N GLN A 150 20.23 19.30 -27.69
CA GLN A 150 19.01 20.06 -27.42
C GLN A 150 17.94 19.18 -26.75
N LYS A 151 17.77 17.94 -27.22
CA LYS A 151 16.83 16.98 -26.60
C LYS A 151 17.16 16.70 -25.13
N VAL A 152 18.45 16.62 -24.77
CA VAL A 152 18.88 16.44 -23.38
C VAL A 152 18.51 17.65 -22.52
N VAL A 153 18.72 18.87 -23.02
CA VAL A 153 18.33 20.10 -22.30
C VAL A 153 16.82 20.13 -22.10
N GLN A 154 16.04 19.80 -23.14
CA GLN A 154 14.58 19.72 -23.03
C GLN A 154 14.13 18.65 -22.04
N ALA A 155 14.75 17.47 -22.07
CA ALA A 155 14.42 16.39 -21.13
C ALA A 155 14.55 16.84 -19.68
N ARG A 156 15.55 17.67 -19.35
CA ARG A 156 15.72 18.24 -18.00
C ARG A 156 14.57 19.17 -17.62
N MET A 157 14.14 20.05 -18.54
CA MET A 157 13.01 20.95 -18.31
C MET A 157 11.69 20.18 -18.13
N TRP A 158 11.47 19.16 -18.96
CA TRP A 158 10.33 18.25 -18.81
C TRP A 158 10.36 17.52 -17.47
N ALA A 159 11.51 16.95 -17.07
CA ALA A 159 11.64 16.23 -15.81
C ALA A 159 11.30 17.11 -14.61
N GLN A 160 11.83 18.34 -14.59
CA GLN A 160 11.54 19.31 -13.53
C GLN A 160 10.07 19.70 -13.51
N GLY A 161 9.50 20.08 -14.66
CA GLY A 161 8.10 20.46 -14.78
C GLY A 161 7.14 19.33 -14.40
N LEU A 162 7.41 18.10 -14.83
CA LEU A 162 6.62 16.92 -14.48
C LEU A 162 6.69 16.59 -12.99
N THR A 163 7.84 16.79 -12.35
CA THR A 163 7.98 16.58 -10.90
C THR A 163 7.14 17.59 -10.13
N VAL A 164 7.22 18.89 -10.49
CA VAL A 164 6.38 19.93 -9.86
C VAL A 164 4.91 19.67 -10.13
N GLY A 165 4.53 19.34 -11.37
CA GLY A 165 3.17 18.98 -11.74
C GLY A 165 2.65 17.76 -10.97
N LEU A 166 3.49 16.76 -10.72
CA LEU A 166 3.15 15.61 -9.90
C LEU A 166 2.94 16.00 -8.43
N LEU A 167 3.80 16.84 -7.87
CA LEU A 167 3.66 17.30 -6.49
C LEU A 167 2.38 18.11 -6.31
N VAL A 168 2.11 19.04 -7.21
CA VAL A 168 0.88 19.85 -7.19
C VAL A 168 -0.34 18.98 -7.43
N GLY A 169 -0.32 18.11 -8.45
CA GLY A 169 -1.42 17.19 -8.75
C GLY A 169 -1.68 16.19 -7.61
N GLY A 170 -0.62 15.68 -6.98
CA GLY A 170 -0.70 14.80 -5.81
C GLY A 170 -1.25 15.53 -4.60
N ALA A 171 -0.83 16.77 -4.34
CA ALA A 171 -1.35 17.61 -3.26
C ALA A 171 -2.83 17.97 -3.50
N LEU A 172 -3.19 18.30 -4.74
CA LEU A 172 -4.58 18.56 -5.12
C LEU A 172 -5.44 17.31 -5.01
N LEU A 173 -4.97 16.14 -5.45
CA LEU A 173 -5.72 14.89 -5.28
C LEU A 173 -5.83 14.47 -3.82
N ALA A 174 -4.77 14.67 -3.04
CA ALA A 174 -4.78 14.45 -1.61
C ALA A 174 -5.78 15.39 -0.93
N GLY A 175 -5.78 16.68 -1.28
CA GLY A 175 -6.64 17.73 -0.74
C GLY A 175 -8.06 17.77 -1.30
N ALA A 176 -8.33 17.25 -2.50
CA ALA A 176 -9.65 17.21 -3.13
C ALA A 176 -10.41 15.92 -2.81
N ASN A 177 -9.69 14.82 -2.54
CA ASN A 177 -10.23 13.68 -1.82
C ASN A 177 -10.10 13.83 -0.30
N SER A 178 -9.55 14.95 0.19
CA SER A 178 -9.94 15.42 1.50
C SER A 178 -11.37 15.91 1.34
N ASN A 179 -12.34 15.14 1.83
CA ASN A 179 -13.75 15.52 1.74
C ASN A 179 -13.95 16.99 2.21
N PRO A 180 -14.92 17.75 1.65
CA PRO A 180 -15.41 19.04 2.18
C PRO A 180 -15.74 18.91 3.69
N PRO A 181 -15.97 20.02 4.44
CA PRO A 181 -15.69 20.13 5.88
C PRO A 181 -16.64 19.30 6.75
N ASP A 182 -16.46 17.99 6.74
CA ASP A 182 -17.20 17.04 7.55
C ASP A 182 -16.38 15.78 7.91
N GLU A 183 -15.17 15.57 7.34
CA GLU A 183 -14.32 14.41 7.72
C GLU A 183 -12.83 14.69 8.01
N PHE A 184 -12.29 15.88 7.67
CA PHE A 184 -10.96 16.30 8.17
C PHE A 184 -11.05 17.18 9.43
N SER A 185 -12.25 17.72 9.73
CA SER A 185 -12.57 18.44 10.96
C SER A 185 -13.32 17.58 11.98
N GLN A 186 -13.87 16.43 11.58
CA GLN A 186 -13.95 15.34 12.53
C GLN A 186 -12.53 14.82 12.67
N LYS A 187 -11.80 15.34 13.66
CA LYS A 187 -11.11 14.41 14.55
C LYS A 187 -12.08 13.24 14.69
N LYS A 188 -11.78 12.07 14.13
CA LYS A 188 -12.28 10.84 14.76
C LYS A 188 -11.88 11.04 16.22
N GLU A 189 -12.86 11.37 17.06
CA GLU A 189 -12.64 11.49 18.48
C GLU A 189 -12.11 10.11 18.88
N GLY A 190 -10.79 9.98 19.03
CA GLY A 190 -10.10 8.69 19.15
C GLY A 190 -10.11 7.85 17.87
N ASP A 191 -8.94 7.32 17.50
CA ASP A 191 -8.90 6.14 16.64
C ASP A 191 -9.49 4.95 17.43
N HIS A 192 -10.80 4.76 17.29
CA HIS A 192 -11.55 3.68 17.93
C HIS A 192 -11.40 2.34 17.20
N SER A 193 -10.48 2.19 16.24
CA SER A 193 -10.22 0.89 15.60
C SER A 193 -9.90 -0.22 16.62
N TRP A 194 -9.13 0.12 17.66
CA TRP A 194 -8.90 -0.78 18.79
C TRP A 194 -10.18 -1.13 19.56
N ARG A 195 -11.10 -0.18 19.69
CA ARG A 195 -12.39 -0.41 20.35
C ARG A 195 -13.31 -1.27 19.49
N ASP A 196 -13.38 -1.04 18.19
CA ASP A 196 -14.13 -1.89 17.25
C ASP A 196 -13.63 -3.35 17.28
N ILE A 197 -12.31 -3.54 17.39
CA ILE A 197 -11.68 -4.86 17.55
C ILE A 197 -12.05 -5.50 18.90
N LEU A 198 -12.06 -4.72 19.98
CA LEU A 198 -12.43 -5.20 21.32
C LEU A 198 -13.93 -5.50 21.46
N GLU A 199 -14.79 -4.80 20.71
CA GLU A 199 -16.22 -5.08 20.66
C GLU A 199 -16.51 -6.48 20.08
N LEU A 200 -15.65 -6.95 19.18
CA LEU A 200 -15.71 -8.29 18.60
C LEU A 200 -15.15 -9.39 19.52
N ASP A 201 -14.53 -9.02 20.64
CA ASP A 201 -14.08 -10.00 21.63
C ASP A 201 -15.29 -10.62 22.34
N GLU A 202 -15.39 -11.95 22.24
CA GLU A 202 -16.44 -12.74 22.86
C GLU A 202 -16.27 -12.82 24.39
N HIS A 203 -15.06 -12.57 24.88
CA HIS A 203 -14.74 -12.62 26.31
C HIS A 203 -15.09 -11.34 27.07
N LEU A 204 -15.48 -10.28 26.37
CA LEU A 204 -15.85 -9.02 27.00
C LEU A 204 -17.25 -9.10 27.62
N THR A 205 -17.35 -8.80 28.91
CA THR A 205 -18.65 -8.70 29.60
C THR A 205 -19.43 -7.47 29.16
N GLN A 206 -20.75 -7.51 29.35
CA GLN A 206 -21.63 -6.39 28.99
C GLN A 206 -21.26 -5.08 29.72
N GLU A 207 -20.75 -5.17 30.95
CA GLU A 207 -20.27 -4.01 31.71
C GLU A 207 -18.94 -3.45 31.16
N GLU A 208 -18.02 -4.31 30.71
CA GLU A 208 -16.77 -3.91 30.02
C GLU A 208 -17.06 -3.32 28.63
N ARG A 209 -18.05 -3.85 27.91
CA ARG A 209 -18.54 -3.23 26.65
C ARG A 209 -19.12 -1.84 26.92
N ALA A 210 -19.95 -1.68 27.96
CA ALA A 210 -20.47 -0.37 28.35
C ALA A 210 -19.36 0.65 28.70
N GLN A 211 -18.24 0.18 29.26
CA GLN A 211 -17.03 0.99 29.47
C GLN A 211 -16.36 1.44 28.19
N LEU A 212 -16.25 0.57 27.19
CA LEU A 212 -15.70 0.96 25.89
C LEU A 212 -16.46 2.16 25.33
N HIS A 213 -17.79 2.17 25.46
CA HIS A 213 -18.68 3.25 25.00
C HIS A 213 -18.72 4.51 25.89
N GLY A 214 -18.01 4.54 27.02
CA GLY A 214 -18.07 5.66 27.97
C GLY A 214 -19.37 5.73 28.79
N ASN A 215 -20.21 4.70 28.71
CA ASN A 215 -21.50 4.60 29.40
C ASN A 215 -21.40 3.81 30.73
N ALA A 216 -20.20 3.67 31.28
CA ALA A 216 -19.98 2.92 32.50
C ALA A 216 -20.40 3.70 33.74
N ASP A 217 -20.93 2.99 34.73
CA ASP A 217 -21.13 3.54 36.06
C ASP A 217 -19.75 3.87 36.68
N PRO A 218 -19.44 5.14 36.97
CA PRO A 218 -18.13 5.55 37.50
C PRO A 218 -17.78 4.87 38.83
N LYS A 219 -18.79 4.40 39.58
CA LYS A 219 -18.59 3.71 40.86
C LYS A 219 -18.07 2.28 40.69
N LYS A 220 -18.36 1.64 39.56
CA LYS A 220 -18.00 0.23 39.28
C LYS A 220 -16.70 0.05 38.50
N LEU A 221 -16.08 1.13 38.04
CA LEU A 221 -14.87 1.08 37.19
C LEU A 221 -13.71 0.29 37.83
N LYS A 222 -13.47 0.50 39.13
CA LYS A 222 -12.40 -0.19 39.87
C LYS A 222 -12.67 -1.69 39.98
N GLU A 223 -13.92 -2.06 40.25
CA GLU A 223 -14.35 -3.45 40.41
C GLU A 223 -14.23 -4.22 39.08
N ILE A 224 -14.64 -3.60 37.98
CA ILE A 224 -14.54 -4.20 36.64
C ILE A 224 -13.07 -4.36 36.22
N HIS A 225 -12.21 -3.38 36.49
CA HIS A 225 -10.78 -3.49 36.24
C HIS A 225 -10.12 -4.62 37.05
N GLU A 226 -10.44 -4.73 38.34
CA GLU A 226 -9.94 -5.81 39.19
C GLU A 226 -10.46 -7.18 38.75
N ALA A 227 -11.72 -7.28 38.31
CA ALA A 227 -12.29 -8.50 37.76
C ALA A 227 -11.59 -8.94 36.46
N ALA A 228 -11.30 -8.00 35.56
CA ALA A 228 -10.55 -8.25 34.33
C ALA A 228 -9.12 -8.74 34.63
N LEU A 229 -8.42 -8.10 35.58
CA LEU A 229 -7.08 -8.52 36.01
C LEU A 229 -7.08 -9.92 36.63
N LYS A 230 -8.07 -10.24 37.48
CA LYS A 230 -8.23 -11.58 38.07
C LYS A 230 -8.46 -12.65 37.00
N ARG A 231 -9.29 -12.39 35.99
CA ARG A 231 -9.50 -13.30 34.85
C ARG A 231 -8.21 -13.50 34.04
N LYS A 232 -7.50 -12.42 33.73
CA LYS A 232 -6.22 -12.51 33.01
C LYS A 232 -5.18 -13.32 33.78
N ALA A 233 -5.12 -13.14 35.11
CA ALA A 233 -4.25 -13.91 35.99
C ALA A 233 -4.66 -15.39 36.11
N ALA A 234 -5.94 -15.71 35.96
CA ALA A 234 -6.44 -17.09 35.91
C ALA A 234 -6.14 -17.77 34.57
N VAL A 235 -6.26 -17.05 33.45
CA VAL A 235 -5.96 -17.56 32.10
C VAL A 235 -4.45 -17.74 31.88
N GLY A 236 -3.61 -16.86 32.42
CA GLY A 236 -2.15 -16.96 32.30
C GLY A 236 -1.46 -17.96 33.24
N LYS A 237 -2.21 -18.69 34.07
CA LYS A 237 -1.72 -19.74 34.98
C LYS A 237 -1.96 -21.17 34.48
N VAL A 238 -2.61 -21.33 33.33
CA VAL A 238 -2.77 -22.58 32.59
C VAL A 238 -1.73 -22.61 31.48
#